data_AF-X0ZNZ1-F1
#
_entry.id   AF-X0ZNZ1-F1
#
_cell.length_a   1.000
_cell.length_b   1.000
_cell.length_c   1.000
_cell.angle_alpha   90.00
_cell.angle_beta   90.00
_cell.angle_gamma   90.00
#
_symmetry.space_group_name_H-M   'P 1'
#
loop_
_entity.id
_entity.type
_entity.pdbx_description
1 polymer ?
#
loop_
_entity_poly.entity_id
_entity_poly.type
_entity_poly.pdbx_seq_one_letter_code
_entity_poly.pdbx_strand_id
1 'polypeptide(L)'
;PKNKRGIAYSGFELFVILGITIGPAIGMILIPRVEIRYLFYFTSFVTFLCAVARILWLKETHHFRTKINKFDSFKNLFNKRMLLTVLALSSLFLLFNLTTHGPFISLYANEVMNLDKSKINLLFALEYKKGQAMCKKILLENRLLPIL
;
A
#
# COMPACT_ATOMS: atom_id res chain seq x y z
N PRO A 1 10.66 16.85 13.63
CA PRO A 1 9.57 17.54 14.39
C PRO A 1 8.25 16.76 14.23
N LYS A 2 7.44 16.62 15.29
CA LYS A 2 6.24 15.75 15.29
C LYS A 2 5.21 16.12 14.21
N ASN A 3 5.00 17.42 13.94
CA ASN A 3 4.03 17.90 12.95
C ASN A 3 4.42 17.56 11.48
N LYS A 4 5.72 17.55 11.14
CA LYS A 4 6.19 17.18 9.79
C LYS A 4 6.10 15.68 9.49
N ARG A 5 5.92 14.81 10.50
CA ARG A 5 5.80 13.35 10.31
C ARG A 5 4.46 12.98 9.68
N GLY A 6 3.38 13.66 10.07
CA GLY A 6 2.05 13.42 9.52
C GLY A 6 1.98 13.73 8.03
N ILE A 7 2.51 14.89 7.61
CA ILE A 7 2.56 15.31 6.20
C ILE A 7 3.45 14.39 5.36
N ALA A 8 4.59 13.94 5.90
CA ALA A 8 5.44 12.97 5.20
C ALA A 8 4.75 11.61 5.04
N TYR A 9 4.03 11.15 6.08
CA TYR A 9 3.29 9.90 6.04
C TYR A 9 2.11 9.95 5.08
N SER A 10 1.32 11.03 5.07
CA SER A 10 0.21 11.19 4.15
C SER A 10 0.70 11.28 2.70
N GLY A 11 1.80 11.98 2.44
CA GLY A 11 2.43 11.99 1.11
C GLY A 11 2.83 10.59 0.66
N PHE A 12 3.51 9.81 1.51
CA PHE A 12 3.88 8.43 1.23
C PHE A 12 2.65 7.55 0.94
N GLU A 13 1.61 7.63 1.77
CA GLU A 13 0.39 6.85 1.62
C GLU A 13 -0.31 7.14 0.28
N LEU A 14 -0.36 8.42 -0.13
CA LEU A 14 -0.89 8.80 -1.44
C LEU A 14 -0.12 8.14 -2.58
N PHE A 15 1.22 8.10 -2.52
CA PHE A 15 2.02 7.41 -3.53
C PHE A 15 1.77 5.90 -3.56
N VAL A 16 1.57 5.27 -2.40
CA VAL A 16 1.21 3.84 -2.32
C VAL A 16 -0.13 3.58 -2.99
N ILE A 17 -1.16 4.36 -2.64
CA ILE A 17 -2.51 4.22 -3.22
C ILE A 17 -2.49 4.47 -4.74
N LEU A 18 -1.75 5.48 -5.19
CA LEU A 18 -1.54 5.75 -6.61
C LEU A 18 -0.85 4.57 -7.31
N GLY A 19 0.19 4.00 -6.70
CA GLY A 19 0.88 2.82 -7.23
C GLY A 19 -0.04 1.62 -7.40
N ILE A 20 -0.87 1.31 -6.39
CA ILE A 20 -1.85 0.21 -6.42
C ILE A 20 -2.92 0.47 -7.48
N THR A 21 -3.28 1.73 -7.75
CA THR A 21 -4.31 2.08 -8.75
C THR A 21 -3.76 2.08 -10.17
N ILE A 22 -2.58 2.68 -10.37
CA ILE A 22 -1.95 2.85 -11.68
C ILE A 22 -1.25 1.55 -12.12
N GLY A 23 -0.75 0.74 -11.19
CA GLY A 23 -0.04 -0.51 -11.46
C GLY A 23 -0.82 -1.49 -12.34
N PRO A 24 -2.05 -1.89 -11.97
CA PRO A 24 -2.88 -2.76 -12.81
C PRO A 24 -3.22 -2.15 -14.17
N ALA A 25 -3.42 -0.83 -14.24
CA ALA A 25 -3.69 -0.12 -15.50
C ALA A 25 -2.48 -0.17 -16.46
N ILE A 26 -1.27 0.06 -15.94
CA ILE A 26 -0.03 -0.11 -16.73
C ILE A 26 0.16 -1.58 -17.09
N GLY A 27 -0.07 -2.49 -16.14
CA GLY A 27 0.03 -3.94 -16.34
C GLY A 27 -0.88 -4.44 -17.48
N MET A 28 -2.10 -3.94 -17.58
CA MET A 28 -3.03 -4.26 -18.68
C MET A 28 -2.44 -3.97 -20.07
N ILE A 29 -1.75 -2.84 -20.23
CA ILE A 29 -1.20 -2.41 -21.53
C ILE A 29 0.07 -3.18 -21.86
N LEU A 30 0.86 -3.51 -20.84
CA LEU A 30 2.22 -4.04 -20.97
C LEU A 30 2.25 -5.57 -21.06
N ILE A 31 1.39 -6.29 -20.32
CA ILE A 31 1.30 -7.76 -20.31
C ILE A 31 1.07 -8.39 -21.71
N PRO A 32 0.17 -7.88 -22.58
CA PRO A 32 -0.04 -8.49 -23.89
C PRO A 32 1.06 -8.19 -24.92
N ARG A 33 1.96 -7.24 -24.63
CA ARG A 33 3.00 -6.76 -25.57
C ARG A 33 4.42 -7.16 -25.17
N VAL A 34 4.62 -7.51 -23.92
CA VAL A 34 5.95 -7.66 -23.32
C VAL A 34 6.00 -8.96 -22.53
N GLU A 35 7.05 -9.77 -22.76
CA GLU A 35 7.27 -10.97 -21.97
C GLU A 35 7.44 -10.64 -20.48
N ILE A 36 6.94 -11.54 -19.62
CA ILE A 36 6.99 -11.39 -18.15
C ILE A 36 8.41 -11.10 -17.65
N ARG A 37 9.45 -11.61 -18.33
CA ARG A 37 10.86 -11.40 -17.99
C ARG A 37 11.26 -9.92 -17.95
N TYR A 38 10.76 -9.11 -18.89
CA TYR A 38 11.10 -7.68 -18.94
C TYR A 38 10.42 -6.87 -17.83
N LEU A 39 9.24 -7.30 -17.35
CA LEU A 39 8.59 -6.69 -16.17
C LEU A 39 9.47 -6.85 -14.92
N PHE A 40 10.11 -8.02 -14.76
CA PHE A 40 11.06 -8.26 -13.67
C PHE A 40 12.31 -7.38 -13.80
N TYR A 41 12.92 -7.30 -14.98
CA TYR A 41 14.07 -6.41 -15.18
C TYR A 41 13.73 -4.94 -14.91
N PHE A 42 12.56 -4.49 -15.35
CA PHE A 42 12.11 -3.12 -15.11
C PHE A 42 11.92 -2.81 -13.62
N THR A 43 11.24 -3.70 -12.88
CA THR A 43 11.03 -3.51 -11.43
C THR A 43 12.34 -3.56 -10.65
N SER A 44 13.27 -4.45 -11.01
CA SER A 44 14.61 -4.48 -10.44
C SER A 44 15.38 -3.18 -10.70
N PHE A 45 15.32 -2.64 -11.92
CA PHE A 45 15.98 -1.38 -12.28
C PHE A 45 15.42 -0.19 -11.50
N VAL A 46 14.08 -0.07 -11.42
CA VAL A 46 13.43 1.01 -10.65
C VAL A 46 13.77 0.90 -9.16
N THR A 47 13.79 -0.33 -8.61
CA THR A 47 14.16 -0.57 -7.20
C THR A 47 15.62 -0.21 -6.94
N PHE A 48 16.51 -0.54 -7.88
CA PHE A 48 17.91 -0.16 -7.81
C PHE A 48 18.10 1.36 -7.80
N LEU A 49 17.42 2.09 -8.69
CA LEU A 49 17.44 3.56 -8.68
C LEU A 49 16.92 4.14 -7.35
N CYS A 50 15.85 3.57 -6.80
CA CYS A 50 15.33 3.95 -5.50
C CYS A 50 16.35 3.71 -4.37
N ALA A 51 17.08 2.59 -4.42
CA ALA A 51 18.14 2.28 -3.47
C ALA A 51 19.30 3.29 -3.56
N VAL A 52 19.76 3.62 -4.77
CA VAL A 52 20.81 4.62 -4.98
C VAL A 52 20.36 6.00 -4.48
N ALA A 53 19.13 6.40 -4.81
CA ALA A 53 18.57 7.67 -4.33
C ALA A 53 18.51 7.72 -2.80
N ARG A 54 18.13 6.62 -2.14
CA ARG A 54 18.17 6.52 -0.67
C ARG A 54 19.58 6.67 -0.13
N ILE A 55 20.57 6.01 -0.72
CA ILE A 55 21.96 6.09 -0.25
C ILE A 55 22.50 7.53 -0.34
N LEU A 56 22.18 8.26 -1.41
CA LEU A 56 22.69 9.62 -1.63
C LEU A 56 21.95 10.69 -0.82
N TRP A 57 20.63 10.56 -0.64
CA TRP A 57 19.78 11.61 -0.06
C TRP A 57 19.40 11.38 1.41
N LEU A 58 19.50 10.15 1.90
CA LEU A 58 19.12 9.84 3.27
C LEU A 58 20.22 10.27 4.23
N LYS A 59 20.11 11.50 4.73
CA LYS A 59 20.97 11.99 5.80
C LYS A 59 20.64 11.23 7.09
N GLU A 60 21.60 10.47 7.59
CA GLU A 60 21.50 9.71 8.83
C GLU A 60 21.16 10.65 10.00
N THR A 61 19.90 10.67 10.44
CA THR A 61 19.49 11.33 11.69
C THR A 61 19.57 10.33 12.83
N HIS A 62 20.77 9.85 13.14
CA HIS A 62 20.97 8.96 14.29
C HIS A 62 20.82 9.79 15.57
N HIS A 63 19.57 10.06 15.99
CA HIS A 63 19.32 10.57 17.32
C HIS A 63 19.91 9.58 18.32
N PHE A 64 20.80 10.08 19.18
CA PHE A 64 21.41 9.34 20.27
C PHE A 64 20.32 8.55 21.00
N ARG A 65 20.31 7.24 20.75
CA ARG A 65 19.30 6.33 21.27
C ARG A 65 19.51 6.28 22.77
N THR A 66 18.67 6.97 23.54
CA THR A 66 18.55 6.70 24.97
C THR A 66 18.39 5.19 25.10
N LYS A 67 19.17 4.60 25.99
CA LYS A 67 19.30 3.15 26.21
C LYS A 67 18.00 2.60 26.79
N ILE A 68 16.93 2.59 25.99
CA ILE A 68 15.66 1.97 26.33
C ILE A 68 15.94 0.48 26.29
N ASN A 69 15.84 -0.19 27.44
CA ASN A 69 15.93 -1.64 27.54
C ASN A 69 14.84 -2.24 26.63
N LYS A 70 15.24 -2.71 25.44
CA LYS A 70 14.32 -3.34 24.46
C LYS A 70 13.52 -4.49 25.08
N PHE A 71 14.10 -5.18 26.07
CA PHE A 71 13.46 -6.30 26.77
C PHE A 71 12.23 -5.89 27.59
N ASP A 72 12.22 -4.71 28.23
CA ASP A 72 11.07 -4.24 29.01
C ASP A 72 9.89 -3.87 28.09
N SER A 73 10.18 -3.23 26.97
CA SER A 73 9.15 -2.88 25.98
C SER A 73 8.56 -4.12 25.28
N PHE A 74 9.38 -5.16 25.05
CA PHE A 74 8.93 -6.41 24.45
C PHE A 74 8.05 -7.23 25.41
N LYS A 75 8.38 -7.24 26.70
CA LYS A 75 7.52 -7.81 27.75
C LYS A 75 6.17 -7.08 27.86
N ASN A 76 6.17 -5.75 27.74
CA ASN A 76 4.93 -4.96 27.79
C ASN A 76 4.01 -5.17 26.57
N LEU A 77 4.59 -5.48 25.40
CA LEU A 77 3.82 -5.87 24.20
C LEU A 77 3.10 -7.22 24.38
N PHE A 78 3.61 -8.09 25.26
CA PHE A 78 3.01 -9.37 25.63
C PHE A 78 1.89 -9.25 26.68
N ASN A 79 1.32 -8.06 26.87
CA ASN A 79 0.10 -7.92 27.67
C ASN A 79 -1.06 -8.65 26.97
N LYS A 80 -1.60 -9.69 27.61
CA LYS A 80 -2.60 -10.61 27.04
C LYS A 80 -3.78 -9.90 26.36
N ARG A 81 -4.28 -8.78 26.89
CA ARG A 81 -5.43 -8.05 26.31
C ARG A 81 -5.06 -7.22 25.06
N MET A 82 -3.88 -6.59 25.06
CA MET A 82 -3.44 -5.78 23.92
C MET A 82 -2.96 -6.67 22.76
N LEU A 83 -2.26 -7.75 23.09
CA LEU A 83 -1.83 -8.73 22.09
C LEU A 83 -3.03 -9.44 21.47
N LEU A 84 -4.03 -9.84 22.26
CA LEU A 84 -5.24 -10.47 21.75
C LEU A 84 -6.04 -9.50 20.85
N THR A 85 -6.18 -8.22 21.23
CA THR A 85 -6.91 -7.24 20.41
C THR A 85 -6.18 -6.93 19.10
N VAL A 86 -4.86 -6.72 19.13
CA VAL A 86 -4.06 -6.51 17.91
C VAL A 86 -4.07 -7.75 17.03
N LEU A 87 -3.93 -8.95 17.60
CA LEU A 87 -3.94 -10.21 16.86
C LEU A 87 -5.31 -10.51 16.26
N ALA A 88 -6.39 -10.33 17.02
CA ALA A 88 -7.74 -10.53 16.52
C ALA A 88 -8.08 -9.54 15.41
N LEU A 89 -7.77 -8.24 15.60
CA LEU A 89 -8.07 -7.20 14.61
C LEU A 89 -7.27 -7.38 13.32
N SER A 90 -5.97 -7.70 13.43
CA SER A 90 -5.12 -7.97 12.27
C SER A 90 -5.53 -9.25 11.53
N SER A 91 -5.84 -10.32 12.25
CA SER A 91 -6.33 -11.58 11.65
C SER A 91 -7.67 -11.37 10.95
N LEU A 92 -8.60 -10.65 11.57
CA LEU A 92 -9.89 -10.32 10.98
C LEU A 92 -9.74 -9.47 9.71
N PHE A 93 -8.86 -8.46 9.74
CA PHE A 93 -8.56 -7.62 8.58
C PHE A 93 -7.91 -8.42 7.45
N LEU A 94 -7.07 -9.40 7.77
CA LEU A 94 -6.42 -10.27 6.80
C LEU A 94 -7.44 -11.20 6.12
N LEU A 95 -8.37 -11.80 6.89
CA LEU A 95 -9.47 -12.60 6.36
C LEU A 95 -10.39 -11.78 5.45
N PHE A 96 -10.70 -10.54 5.84
CA PHE A 96 -11.48 -9.62 5.02
C PHE A 96 -10.77 -9.31 3.69
N ASN A 97 -9.48 -8.97 3.73
CA ASN A 97 -8.70 -8.73 2.51
C ASN A 97 -8.64 -9.95 1.59
N LEU A 98 -8.42 -11.14 2.15
CA LEU A 98 -8.32 -12.37 1.36
C LEU A 98 -9.64 -12.74 0.69
N THR A 99 -10.77 -12.43 1.33
CA THR A 99 -12.11 -12.74 0.81
C THR A 99 -12.59 -11.69 -0.19
N THR A 100 -12.30 -10.40 0.05
CA THR A 100 -12.79 -9.29 -0.79
C THR A 100 -11.87 -8.91 -1.93
N HIS A 101 -10.55 -9.11 -1.80
CA HIS A 101 -9.55 -8.72 -2.82
C HIS A 101 -8.64 -9.87 -3.24
N GLY A 102 -8.97 -11.10 -2.84
CA GLY A 102 -8.14 -12.28 -3.08
C GLY A 102 -8.13 -12.79 -4.53
N PRO A 103 -7.31 -13.82 -4.81
CA PRO A 103 -7.16 -14.40 -6.15
C PRO A 103 -8.46 -14.98 -6.71
N PHE A 104 -9.44 -15.26 -5.84
CA PHE A 104 -10.74 -15.81 -6.22
C PHE A 104 -11.52 -14.92 -7.20
N ILE A 105 -11.45 -13.59 -7.08
CA ILE A 105 -12.14 -12.69 -8.03
C ILE A 105 -11.53 -12.80 -9.42
N SER A 106 -10.20 -12.85 -9.52
CA SER A 106 -9.53 -13.02 -10.81
C SER A 106 -9.77 -14.42 -11.42
N LEU A 107 -9.91 -15.45 -10.57
CA LEU A 107 -10.15 -16.83 -11.00
C LEU A 107 -11.61 -17.02 -11.48
N TYR A 108 -12.58 -16.54 -10.68
CA TYR A 108 -14.00 -16.57 -11.03
C TYR A 108 -14.35 -15.66 -12.22
N ALA A 109 -13.72 -14.50 -12.35
CA ALA A 109 -13.93 -13.61 -13.50
C ALA A 109 -13.49 -14.25 -14.83
N ASN A 110 -12.45 -15.09 -14.79
CA ASN A 110 -12.00 -15.83 -15.97
C ASN A 110 -12.92 -17.03 -16.26
N GLU A 111 -13.27 -17.83 -15.24
CA GLU A 111 -14.08 -19.05 -15.42
C GLU A 111 -15.57 -18.79 -15.67
N VAL A 112 -16.19 -17.86 -14.93
CA VAL A 112 -17.65 -17.62 -14.99
C VAL A 112 -18.02 -16.52 -15.98
N MET A 113 -17.16 -15.50 -16.16
CA MET A 113 -17.44 -14.36 -17.05
C MET A 113 -16.67 -14.37 -18.39
N ASN A 114 -15.79 -15.35 -18.64
CA ASN A 114 -14.97 -15.43 -19.87
C ASN A 114 -14.23 -14.11 -20.18
N LEU A 115 -13.85 -13.37 -19.14
CA LEU A 115 -13.21 -12.07 -19.28
C LEU A 115 -11.71 -12.26 -19.53
N ASP A 116 -11.22 -11.74 -20.66
CA ASP A 116 -9.79 -11.69 -20.97
C ASP A 116 -9.00 -11.02 -19.82
N LYS A 117 -7.76 -11.48 -19.58
CA LYS A 117 -6.88 -11.00 -18.49
C LYS A 117 -6.76 -9.47 -18.45
N SER A 118 -6.87 -8.80 -19.59
CA SER A 118 -6.87 -7.34 -19.72
C SER A 118 -8.08 -6.67 -19.05
N LYS A 119 -9.27 -7.27 -19.17
CA LYS A 119 -10.52 -6.75 -18.58
C LYS A 119 -10.57 -6.94 -17.06
N ILE A 120 -9.96 -8.02 -16.56
CA ILE A 120 -9.81 -8.27 -15.12
C ILE A 120 -8.93 -7.17 -14.48
N ASN A 121 -7.79 -6.84 -15.10
CA ASN A 121 -6.94 -5.74 -14.64
C ASN A 121 -7.65 -4.37 -14.69
N LEU A 122 -8.59 -4.18 -15.63
CA LEU A 122 -9.39 -2.96 -15.74
C LEU A 122 -10.41 -2.85 -14.59
N LEU A 123 -11.01 -3.97 -14.20
CA LEU A 123 -11.94 -4.03 -13.07
C LEU A 123 -11.25 -3.59 -11.77
N PHE A 124 -10.07 -4.14 -11.50
CA PHE A 124 -9.26 -3.74 -10.35
C PHE A 124 -8.89 -2.25 -10.40
N ALA A 125 -8.48 -1.72 -11.55
CA ALA A 125 -8.19 -0.29 -11.68
C ALA A 125 -9.42 0.61 -11.39
N LEU A 126 -10.63 0.17 -11.74
CA LEU A 126 -11.88 0.90 -11.49
C LEU A 126 -12.34 0.85 -10.03
N GLU A 127 -12.17 -0.28 -9.34
CA GLU A 127 -12.51 -0.43 -7.92
C GLU A 127 -11.77 0.59 -7.06
N TYR A 128 -10.46 0.74 -7.26
CA TYR A 128 -9.66 1.72 -6.52
C TYR A 128 -9.99 3.17 -6.88
N LYS A 129 -10.41 3.45 -8.12
CA LYS A 129 -10.85 4.79 -8.55
C LYS A 129 -12.10 5.25 -7.81
N LYS A 130 -13.05 4.34 -7.53
CA LYS A 130 -14.23 4.61 -6.69
C LYS A 130 -13.84 4.90 -5.23
N GLY A 131 -12.89 4.14 -4.68
CA GLY A 131 -12.36 4.37 -3.32
C GLY A 131 -11.68 5.73 -3.17
N GLN A 132 -10.86 6.15 -4.15
CA GLN A 132 -10.25 7.48 -4.16
C GLN A 132 -11.28 8.61 -4.34
N ALA A 133 -12.32 8.42 -5.15
CA ALA A 133 -13.39 9.40 -5.31
C ALA A 133 -14.19 9.57 -4.01
N MET A 134 -14.44 8.48 -3.26
CA MET A 134 -15.07 8.53 -1.95
C MET A 134 -14.17 9.19 -0.90
N CYS A 135 -12.87 8.89 -0.90
CA CYS A 135 -11.90 9.52 0.01
C CYS A 135 -11.75 11.02 -0.29
N LYS A 136 -11.67 11.41 -1.57
CA LYS A 136 -11.67 12.81 -2.03
C LYS A 136 -12.98 13.52 -1.67
N LYS A 137 -14.13 12.83 -1.76
CA LYS A 137 -15.43 13.35 -1.34
C LYS A 137 -15.48 13.57 0.17
N ILE A 138 -15.01 12.63 0.99
CA ILE A 138 -14.90 12.77 2.44
C ILE A 138 -13.94 13.91 2.82
N LEU A 139 -12.85 14.11 2.07
CA LEU A 139 -11.88 15.19 2.29
C LEU A 139 -12.43 16.57 1.87
N LEU A 140 -13.28 16.63 0.84
CA LEU A 140 -13.98 17.85 0.41
C LEU A 140 -15.19 18.19 1.30
N GLU A 141 -15.89 17.17 1.80
CA GLU A 141 -17.10 17.33 2.63
C GLU A 141 -16.76 17.73 4.07
N ASN A 142 -15.55 17.40 4.56
CA ASN A 142 -15.05 17.78 5.89
C ASN A 142 -14.27 19.12 5.95
N ARG A 143 -14.40 20.01 4.94
CA ARG A 143 -13.89 21.40 4.89
C ARG A 143 -12.82 21.75 5.97
N LEU A 144 -11.66 21.10 5.92
CA LEU A 144 -10.48 21.36 6.79
C LEU A 144 -9.40 22.13 6.01
N LEU A 145 -9.83 23.17 5.31
CA LEU A 145 -9.03 24.32 4.90
C LEU A 145 -9.89 25.52 5.29
N PRO A 146 -9.66 26.16 6.46
CA PRO A 146 -8.41 26.84 6.74
C PRO A 146 -7.86 26.57 8.15
N ILE A 147 -6.55 26.67 8.33
CA ILE A 147 -5.84 27.45 9.36
C ILE A 147 -4.35 27.10 9.15
N LEU A 148 -3.54 28.16 9.07
CA LEU A 148 -2.08 28.22 9.13
C LEU A 148 -1.35 27.01 9.73
#